data_AF-A0A941EY17-F1
#
_entry.id   AF-A0A941EY17-F1
#
_cell.length_a   1.000
_cell.length_b   1.000
_cell.length_c   1.000
_cell.angle_alpha   90.00
_cell.angle_beta   90.00
_cell.angle_gamma   90.00
#
_symmetry.space_group_name_H-M   'P 1'
#
loop_
_entity.id
_entity.type
_entity.pdbx_description
1 polymer ?
#
loop_
_entity_poly.entity_id
_entity_poly.type
_entity_poly.pdbx_seq_one_letter_code
_entity_poly.pdbx_strand_id
1 'polypeptide(L)'
;EGMLLLPGGEEEHEGHDHSGDGHSHAYDPHVWLSPERAITLVENIRDSLVAKYPEKKDAFETNAAAYIEKLDALDAKYSETLSAAKQKYFVTQHTAFAYLALDYGLKQVSITGVAADEDPTPSRLAELT
;
A
#
# COMPACT_ATOMS: atom_id res chain seq x y z
N GLU A 1 -4.95 -1.41 15.46
CA GLU A 1 -3.59 -1.93 15.80
C GLU A 1 -3.29 -3.16 14.96
N GLY A 2 -2.02 -3.56 14.85
CA GLY A 2 -1.67 -4.89 14.33
C GLY A 2 -1.22 -5.01 12.87
N MET A 3 -1.09 -3.91 12.12
CA MET A 3 -0.52 -3.96 10.76
C MET A 3 0.94 -3.54 10.77
N LEU A 4 1.84 -4.48 10.43
CA LEU A 4 3.27 -4.21 10.25
C LEU A 4 3.50 -3.54 8.89
N LEU A 5 4.29 -2.48 8.88
CA LEU A 5 4.63 -1.73 7.68
C LEU A 5 6.01 -2.13 7.16
N LEU A 6 6.15 -2.14 5.84
CA LEU A 6 7.45 -2.25 5.18
C LEU A 6 8.24 -0.95 5.37
N PRO A 7 9.59 -1.02 5.39
CA PRO A 7 10.42 0.17 5.28
C PRO A 7 10.06 0.97 4.03
N GLY A 8 10.02 2.29 4.16
CA GLY A 8 9.90 3.18 3.01
C GLY A 8 11.27 3.22 2.34
N GLY A 9 11.44 2.50 1.24
CA GLY A 9 12.74 2.28 0.63
C GLY A 9 13.44 3.59 0.28
N GLU A 10 14.56 3.88 0.94
CA GLU A 10 15.70 4.56 0.35
C GLU A 10 16.64 3.43 -0.10
N GLU A 11 16.91 3.32 -1.40
CA GLU A 11 18.03 2.47 -1.80
C GLU A 11 19.31 3.06 -1.20
N GLU A 12 20.08 2.23 -0.51
CA GLU A 12 21.38 2.58 0.06
C GLU A 12 22.34 3.06 -1.04
N HIS A 13 22.33 4.36 -1.32
CA HIS A 13 23.38 5.04 -2.06
C HIS A 13 24.26 5.78 -1.05
N GLU A 14 25.44 5.21 -0.79
CA GLU A 14 26.54 5.92 -0.15
C GLU A 14 26.87 7.21 -0.93
N GLY A 15 26.58 8.35 -0.30
CA GLY A 15 27.14 9.66 -0.64
C GLY A 15 26.23 10.57 -1.46
N HIS A 16 25.54 11.49 -0.79
CA HIS A 16 25.77 12.93 -0.90
C HIS A 16 24.79 13.70 -0.01
N ASP A 17 25.34 14.50 0.89
CA ASP A 17 24.66 15.43 1.79
C ASP A 17 23.93 16.50 0.96
N HIS A 18 22.60 16.39 0.88
CA HIS A 18 21.73 17.45 0.39
C HIS A 18 20.56 17.62 1.37
N SER A 19 20.70 18.62 2.21
CA SER A 19 19.64 19.24 3.01
C SER A 19 18.46 19.66 2.12
N GLY A 20 17.42 18.83 2.08
CA GLY A 20 16.12 19.12 1.48
C GLY A 20 15.03 18.61 2.41
N ASP A 21 14.09 19.49 2.73
CA ASP A 21 12.88 19.24 3.53
C ASP A 21 11.91 18.35 2.74
N GLY A 22 12.33 17.12 2.43
CA GLY A 22 11.51 16.08 1.83
C GLY A 22 10.96 15.19 2.92
N HIS A 23 9.66 14.92 2.90
CA HIS A 23 9.01 14.04 3.85
C HIS A 23 9.46 12.58 3.64
N SER A 24 10.66 12.21 4.13
CA SER A 24 11.08 10.81 4.15
C SER A 24 10.24 10.07 5.19
N HIS A 25 9.34 9.21 4.70
CA HIS A 25 8.59 8.31 5.55
C HIS A 25 9.44 7.06 5.79
N ALA A 26 9.83 6.82 7.04
CA ALA A 26 10.58 5.62 7.42
C ALA A 26 9.86 4.30 7.05
N TYR A 27 8.55 4.35 6.79
CA TYR A 27 7.72 3.21 6.43
C TYR A 27 6.83 3.54 5.25
N ASP A 28 6.56 2.53 4.41
CA ASP A 28 5.61 2.64 3.31
C ASP A 28 4.17 2.67 3.86
N PRO A 29 3.41 3.76 3.65
CA PRO A 29 2.05 3.87 4.18
C PRO A 29 0.99 3.19 3.29
N HIS A 30 1.33 2.74 2.06
CA HIS A 30 0.37 2.39 1.01
C HIS A 30 -0.36 1.04 1.17
N VAL A 31 -0.62 0.64 2.42
CA VAL A 31 -1.30 -0.61 2.75
C VAL A 31 -2.72 -0.70 2.19
N TRP A 32 -3.39 0.44 1.97
CA TRP A 32 -4.76 0.50 1.47
C TRP A 32 -4.92 0.02 0.02
N LEU A 33 -3.81 -0.13 -0.72
CA LEU A 33 -3.83 -0.66 -2.08
C LEU A 33 -3.93 -2.18 -2.14
N SER A 34 -3.79 -2.88 -1.01
CA SER A 34 -4.15 -4.30 -0.88
C SER A 34 -5.58 -4.44 -0.34
N PRO A 35 -6.52 -5.07 -1.07
CA PRO A 35 -7.86 -5.37 -0.56
C PRO A 35 -7.87 -6.12 0.78
N GLU A 36 -7.00 -7.12 0.97
CA GLU A 36 -6.87 -7.86 2.25
C GLU A 36 -6.58 -6.89 3.41
N ARG A 37 -5.62 -5.98 3.22
CA ARG A 37 -5.24 -5.00 4.25
C ARG A 37 -6.30 -3.92 4.42
N ALA A 38 -6.96 -3.52 3.34
CA ALA A 38 -8.06 -2.55 3.40
C ALA A 38 -9.22 -3.04 4.29
N ILE A 39 -9.47 -4.34 4.35
CA ILE A 39 -10.45 -4.93 5.29
C ILE A 39 -10.05 -4.62 6.73
N THR A 40 -8.80 -4.90 7.10
CA THR A 40 -8.29 -4.58 8.45
C THR A 40 -8.38 -3.08 8.77
N LEU A 41 -8.18 -2.20 7.78
CA LEU A 41 -8.37 -0.76 7.97
C LEU A 41 -9.84 -0.43 8.30
N VAL A 42 -10.77 -1.00 7.54
CA VAL A 42 -12.22 -0.80 7.74
C VAL A 42 -12.67 -1.31 9.09
N GLU A 43 -12.19 -2.47 9.53
CA GLU A 43 -12.48 -3.03 10.85
C GLU A 43 -11.97 -2.11 11.97
N ASN A 44 -10.73 -1.65 11.88
CA ASN A 44 -10.16 -0.72 12.87
C ASN A 44 -10.95 0.61 12.92
N ILE A 45 -11.38 1.13 11.76
CA ILE A 45 -12.20 2.34 11.68
C ILE A 45 -13.57 2.10 12.34
N ARG A 46 -14.24 0.99 12.00
CA ARG A 46 -15.52 0.59 12.60
C ARG A 46 -15.39 0.53 14.12
N ASP A 47 -14.40 -0.20 14.63
CA ASP A 47 -14.23 -0.43 16.07
C ASP A 47 -13.96 0.87 16.81
N SER A 48 -13.13 1.75 16.22
CA SER A 48 -12.85 3.08 16.77
C SER A 48 -14.09 3.97 16.79
N LEU A 49 -14.92 3.93 15.75
CA LEU A 49 -16.17 4.68 15.67
C LEU A 49 -17.23 4.15 16.63
N VAL A 50 -17.37 2.84 16.78
CA VAL A 50 -18.26 2.19 17.75
C VAL A 50 -17.86 2.55 19.18
N ALA A 51 -16.56 2.51 19.49
CA ALA A 51 -16.06 2.89 20.81
C ALA A 51 -16.33 4.37 21.14
N LYS A 52 -16.22 5.25 20.14
CA LYS A 52 -16.41 6.70 20.32
C LYS A 52 -17.88 7.13 20.31
N TYR A 53 -18.74 6.43 19.55
CA TYR A 53 -20.15 6.75 19.37
C TYR A 53 -21.02 5.48 19.48
N PRO A 54 -21.17 4.91 20.69
CA PRO A 54 -21.90 3.66 20.89
C PRO A 54 -23.36 3.71 20.44
N GLU A 55 -23.98 4.90 20.43
CA GLU A 55 -25.35 5.12 19.98
C GLU A 55 -25.54 4.92 18.47
N LYS A 56 -24.45 4.92 17.70
CA LYS A 56 -24.44 4.68 16.24
C LYS A 56 -23.87 3.32 15.86
N LYS A 57 -23.64 2.45 16.84
CA LYS A 57 -22.99 1.14 16.66
C LYS A 57 -23.55 0.35 15.48
N ASP A 58 -24.87 0.12 15.47
CA ASP A 58 -25.53 -0.71 14.45
C ASP A 58 -25.31 -0.16 13.02
N ALA A 59 -25.25 1.17 12.86
CA ALA A 59 -24.99 1.80 11.58
C ALA A 59 -23.54 1.56 11.11
N PHE A 60 -22.56 1.67 12.02
CA PHE A 60 -21.16 1.40 11.67
C PHE A 60 -20.92 -0.07 11.36
N GLU A 61 -21.49 -0.98 12.15
CA GLU A 61 -21.35 -2.43 11.93
C GLU A 61 -22.00 -2.85 10.61
N THR A 62 -23.22 -2.36 10.31
CA THR A 62 -23.92 -2.65 9.05
C THR A 62 -23.13 -2.13 7.84
N ASN A 63 -22.65 -0.88 7.91
CA ASN A 63 -21.91 -0.27 6.80
C ASN A 63 -20.55 -0.96 6.58
N ALA A 64 -19.84 -1.28 7.66
CA ALA A 64 -18.57 -1.98 7.58
C ALA A 64 -18.74 -3.38 6.99
N ALA A 65 -19.72 -4.16 7.47
CA ALA A 65 -19.99 -5.49 6.94
C ALA A 65 -20.30 -5.48 5.44
N ALA A 66 -21.17 -4.56 4.99
CA ALA A 66 -21.53 -4.43 3.57
C ALA A 66 -20.34 -3.97 2.69
N TYR A 67 -19.37 -3.27 3.25
CA TYR A 67 -18.17 -2.85 2.51
C TYR A 67 -17.09 -3.92 2.54
N ILE A 68 -16.91 -4.63 3.65
CA ILE A 68 -16.01 -5.78 3.77
C ILE A 68 -16.41 -6.87 2.78
N GLU A 69 -17.70 -7.18 2.62
CA GLU A 69 -18.15 -8.15 1.61
C GLU A 69 -17.70 -7.79 0.18
N LYS A 70 -17.66 -6.49 -0.15
CA LYS A 70 -17.16 -6.01 -1.45
C LYS A 70 -15.63 -6.13 -1.54
N LEU A 71 -14.92 -5.90 -0.44
CA LEU A 71 -13.46 -6.05 -0.38
C LEU A 71 -13.06 -7.52 -0.46
N ASP A 72 -13.76 -8.43 0.21
CA ASP A 72 -13.56 -9.88 0.10
C ASP A 72 -13.76 -10.36 -1.34
N ALA A 73 -14.83 -9.89 -1.99
CA ALA A 73 -15.07 -10.21 -3.41
C ALA A 73 -13.96 -9.66 -4.33
N LEU A 74 -13.42 -8.46 -4.02
CA LEU A 74 -12.33 -7.86 -4.76
C LEU A 74 -11.00 -8.62 -4.53
N ASP A 75 -10.73 -8.99 -3.28
CA ASP A 75 -9.57 -9.79 -2.86
C ASP A 75 -9.56 -11.14 -3.58
N ALA A 76 -10.67 -11.88 -3.54
CA ALA A 76 -10.81 -13.16 -4.22
C ALA A 76 -10.57 -13.03 -5.73
N LYS A 77 -11.11 -11.97 -6.34
CA LYS A 77 -10.90 -11.68 -7.76
C LYS A 77 -9.44 -11.34 -8.07
N TYR A 78 -8.77 -10.58 -7.22
CA TYR A 78 -7.34 -10.27 -7.38
C TYR A 78 -6.50 -11.54 -7.25
N SER A 79 -6.74 -12.35 -6.23
CA SER A 79 -6.08 -13.64 -6.01
C SER A 79 -6.24 -14.57 -7.21
N GLU A 80 -7.46 -14.75 -7.71
CA GLU A 80 -7.73 -15.59 -8.88
C GLU A 80 -7.02 -15.07 -10.14
N THR A 81 -7.21 -13.79 -10.48
CA THR A 81 -6.73 -13.24 -11.75
C THR A 81 -5.22 -13.03 -11.78
N LEU A 82 -4.64 -12.54 -10.69
CA LEU A 82 -3.22 -12.21 -10.61
C LEU A 82 -2.35 -13.45 -10.40
N SER A 83 -2.87 -14.51 -9.77
CA SER A 83 -2.14 -15.79 -9.65
C SER A 83 -1.78 -16.35 -11.04
N ALA A 84 -2.68 -16.24 -12.01
CA ALA A 84 -2.50 -16.69 -13.39
C ALA A 84 -1.65 -15.74 -14.26
N ALA A 85 -1.22 -14.58 -13.75
CA ALA A 85 -0.43 -13.62 -14.51
C ALA A 85 0.91 -14.23 -14.96
N LYS A 86 1.15 -14.23 -16.27
CA LYS A 86 2.41 -14.73 -16.86
C LYS A 86 3.59 -13.80 -16.61
N GLN A 87 3.33 -12.49 -16.62
CA GLN A 87 4.29 -11.46 -16.25
C GLN A 87 3.92 -10.96 -14.85
N LYS A 88 4.87 -11.05 -13.92
CA LYS A 88 4.69 -10.65 -12.52
C LYS A 88 5.25 -9.26 -12.24
N TYR A 89 6.10 -8.73 -13.13
CA TYR A 89 6.71 -7.41 -12.98
C TYR A 89 5.86 -6.32 -13.63
N PHE A 90 5.71 -5.19 -12.95
CA PHE A 90 5.05 -3.99 -13.48
C PHE A 90 5.76 -2.72 -13.02
N VAL A 91 5.75 -1.69 -13.86
CA VAL A 91 6.46 -0.42 -13.61
C VAL A 91 5.50 0.64 -13.09
N THR A 92 5.91 1.40 -12.08
CA THR A 92 5.14 2.51 -11.49
C THR A 92 6.01 3.76 -11.36
N GLN A 93 5.39 4.94 -11.24
CA GLN A 93 6.14 6.18 -11.04
C GLN A 93 6.80 6.22 -9.66
N HIS A 94 6.03 6.07 -8.57
CA HIS A 94 6.56 5.93 -7.21
C HIS A 94 6.19 4.58 -6.58
N THR A 95 6.75 4.31 -5.41
CA THR A 95 6.60 3.06 -4.66
C THR A 95 5.31 3.07 -3.84
N ALA A 96 4.18 2.72 -4.47
CA ALA A 96 2.87 2.67 -3.81
C ALA A 96 2.26 1.26 -3.75
N PHE A 97 2.60 0.38 -4.67
CA PHE A 97 1.93 -0.91 -4.85
C PHE A 97 2.72 -2.07 -4.22
N ALA A 98 3.65 -1.80 -3.30
CA ALA A 98 4.47 -2.82 -2.68
C ALA A 98 3.62 -3.86 -1.92
N TYR A 99 2.63 -3.43 -1.14
CA TYR A 99 1.73 -4.34 -0.43
C TYR A 99 0.84 -5.16 -1.37
N LEU A 100 0.25 -4.54 -2.40
CA LEU A 100 -0.48 -5.28 -3.45
C LEU A 100 0.44 -6.31 -4.10
N ALA A 101 1.67 -5.93 -4.43
CA ALA A 101 2.61 -6.84 -5.05
C ALA A 101 2.95 -8.04 -4.15
N LEU A 102 3.19 -7.80 -2.86
CA LEU A 102 3.44 -8.85 -1.88
C LEU A 102 2.24 -9.79 -1.72
N ASP A 103 1.06 -9.25 -1.49
CA ASP A 103 -0.12 -10.04 -1.14
C ASP A 103 -0.64 -10.88 -2.33
N TYR A 104 -0.47 -10.39 -3.57
CA TYR A 104 -0.95 -11.08 -4.80
C TYR A 104 0.16 -11.68 -5.67
N GLY A 105 1.39 -11.79 -5.15
CA GLY A 105 2.50 -12.47 -5.82
C GLY A 105 2.99 -11.79 -7.10
N LEU A 106 2.95 -10.46 -7.14
CA LEU A 106 3.54 -9.62 -8.18
C LEU A 106 4.87 -9.01 -7.69
N LYS A 107 5.51 -8.22 -8.55
CA LYS A 107 6.72 -7.45 -8.25
C LYS A 107 6.61 -6.07 -8.87
N GLN A 108 6.61 -5.04 -8.03
CA GLN A 108 6.68 -3.66 -8.51
C GLN A 108 8.12 -3.29 -8.86
N VAL A 109 8.30 -2.51 -9.93
CA VAL A 109 9.52 -1.78 -10.25
C VAL A 109 9.16 -0.30 -10.30
N SER A 110 9.63 0.48 -9.33
CA SER A 110 9.32 1.92 -9.23
C SER A 110 10.43 2.78 -9.81
N ILE A 111 10.05 3.94 -10.36
CA ILE A 111 10.99 4.95 -10.86
C ILE A 111 11.54 5.79 -9.68
N THR A 112 10.74 6.04 -8.65
CA THR A 112 11.07 6.84 -7.46
C THR A 112 10.72 6.08 -6.16
N GLY A 113 11.13 6.59 -4.99
CA GLY A 113 10.87 5.99 -3.69
C GLY A 113 9.40 6.06 -3.28
N VAL A 114 9.10 6.00 -1.98
CA VAL A 114 7.72 5.96 -1.48
C VAL A 114 7.00 7.31 -1.62
N ALA A 115 7.73 8.41 -1.53
CA ALA A 115 7.15 9.73 -1.70
C ALA A 115 6.90 10.01 -3.20
N ALA A 116 5.72 10.52 -3.51
CA ALA A 116 5.29 10.72 -4.89
C ALA A 116 5.99 11.91 -5.58
N ASP A 117 6.52 12.84 -4.80
CA ASP A 117 7.22 14.07 -5.21
C ASP A 117 8.75 13.92 -5.29
N GLU A 118 9.28 12.73 -5.01
CA GLU A 118 10.68 12.44 -5.30
C GLU A 118 10.93 12.41 -6.81
N ASP A 119 11.97 13.09 -7.26
CA ASP A 119 12.45 12.99 -8.63
C ASP A 119 13.37 11.76 -8.78
N PRO A 120 13.32 11.05 -9.93
CA PRO A 120 14.22 9.93 -10.16
C PRO A 120 15.65 10.40 -10.40
N THR A 121 16.61 9.64 -9.87
CA THR A 121 18.01 9.88 -10.17
C THR A 121 18.35 9.47 -11.61
N PRO A 122 19.33 10.12 -12.27
CA PRO A 122 19.78 9.70 -13.59
C PRO A 122 20.28 8.24 -13.63
N SER A 123 20.92 7.77 -12.55
CA SER A 123 21.35 6.36 -12.42
C SER A 123 20.16 5.43 -12.44
N ARG A 124 19.11 5.76 -11.67
CA ARG A 124 17.88 4.97 -11.63
C ARG A 124 17.18 4.93 -12.98
N LEU A 125 17.12 6.04 -13.69
CA LEU A 125 16.58 6.07 -15.05
C LEU A 125 17.38 5.18 -16.00
N ALA A 126 18.71 5.16 -15.88
CA ALA A 126 19.58 4.31 -16.71
C ALA A 126 19.39 2.81 -16.46
N GLU A 127 19.03 2.40 -15.24
CA GLU A 127 18.71 0.99 -14.92
C GLU A 127 17.40 0.51 -15.56
N LEU A 128 16.51 1.44 -15.89
CA LEU A 128 15.17 1.16 -16.40
C LEU A 128 15.07 1.17 -17.94
N THR A 129 16.13 1.60 -18.65
CA THR A 129 16.20 1.71 -20.12
C THR A 129 17.21 0.77 -20.73
#